data_AF-A0A5N6R280-F1
#
_entry.id   AF-A0A5N6R280-F1
#
_cell.length_a   1.000
_cell.length_b   1.000
_cell.length_c   1.000
_cell.angle_alpha   90.00
_cell.angle_beta   90.00
_cell.angle_gamma   90.00
#
_symmetry.space_group_name_H-M   'P 1'
#
loop_
_entity.id
_entity.type
_entity.pdbx_description
1 polymer ?
#
loop_
_entity_poly.entity_id
_entity_poly.type
_entity_poly.pdbx_seq_one_letter_code
_entity_poly.pdbx_strand_id
1 'polypeptide(L)'
;MSSGRAREANVNVIRPMLPPKNVEILKSMEDWVRCNILTLLKSVEKSWQPQDFLPNPTSGGFVEQVNELRERAKDIPDNYFVVLVGEMIVEEALPTYHALLSSSSIFYDETCSDNTPWSTWARGWSAEENRHAKLAMKYGDKNLAQICGTIAADEKRHETAYTKITGKFFELDPNEAIMAFSDLLQRKVSMPGHLMYDGNDENIFHHFSNVCSRTGVYTARDYVAIMEHFVGIWNVEKLSGLSSEGREAQDYICGLVQRLRSLEERAQARAKKAPAVSFSWISGREV
;
A
#
# COMPACT_ATOMS: atom_id res chain seq x y z
N MET A 1 -15.63 -36.99 35.67
CA MET A 1 -14.91 -37.11 34.39
C MET A 1 -15.93 -37.01 33.26
N SER A 2 -16.10 -35.80 32.70
CA SER A 2 -16.93 -35.58 31.52
C SER A 2 -16.01 -34.92 30.49
N SER A 3 -15.66 -35.69 29.46
CA SER A 3 -14.78 -35.29 28.37
C SER A 3 -15.50 -34.26 27.51
N GLY A 4 -15.09 -32.98 27.65
CA GLY A 4 -15.46 -31.93 26.71
C GLY A 4 -14.83 -32.23 25.35
N ARG A 5 -15.63 -32.70 24.39
CA ARG A 5 -15.27 -32.68 22.98
C ARG A 5 -15.09 -31.21 22.59
N ALA A 6 -13.85 -30.80 22.37
CA ALA A 6 -13.57 -29.56 21.67
C ALA A 6 -14.35 -29.60 20.36
N ARG A 7 -15.27 -28.66 20.15
CA ARG A 7 -15.85 -28.43 18.83
C ARG A 7 -14.68 -28.01 17.96
N GLU A 8 -14.31 -28.84 16.99
CA GLU A 8 -13.44 -28.44 15.89
C GLU A 8 -14.03 -27.15 15.30
N ALA A 9 -13.28 -26.06 15.43
CA ALA A 9 -13.58 -24.86 14.68
C ALA A 9 -13.47 -25.26 13.21
N ASN A 10 -14.60 -25.29 12.52
CA ASN A 10 -14.66 -25.58 11.10
C ASN A 10 -13.89 -24.46 10.38
N VAL A 11 -12.65 -24.73 9.96
CA VAL A 11 -11.77 -23.80 9.20
C VAL A 11 -12.29 -23.59 7.76
N ASN A 12 -13.54 -23.98 7.48
CA ASN A 12 -14.23 -23.76 6.21
C ASN A 12 -15.05 -22.47 6.18
N VAL A 13 -14.85 -21.56 7.13
CA VAL A 13 -15.66 -20.35 7.25
C VAL A 13 -15.01 -19.20 6.46
N ILE A 14 -15.64 -18.91 5.31
CA ILE A 14 -15.49 -17.75 4.41
C ILE A 14 -14.23 -17.73 3.52
N ARG A 15 -14.15 -18.68 2.58
CA ARG A 15 -13.35 -18.51 1.37
C ARG A 15 -14.27 -18.03 0.25
N PRO A 16 -14.12 -16.82 -0.31
CA PRO A 16 -14.59 -16.58 -1.66
C PRO A 16 -13.70 -17.43 -2.56
N MET A 17 -14.10 -18.68 -2.79
CA MET A 17 -13.47 -19.51 -3.82
C MET A 17 -13.65 -18.72 -5.12
N LEU A 18 -12.55 -18.25 -5.71
CA LEU A 18 -12.58 -17.74 -7.08
C LEU A 18 -13.31 -18.77 -7.96
N PRO A 19 -14.11 -18.33 -8.94
CA PRO A 19 -14.69 -19.23 -9.93
C PRO A 19 -13.61 -20.18 -10.47
N PRO A 20 -13.89 -21.48 -10.72
CA PRO A 20 -12.88 -22.45 -11.16
C PRO A 20 -12.06 -21.97 -12.37
N LYS A 21 -12.72 -21.30 -13.32
CA LYS A 21 -12.08 -20.63 -14.47
C LYS A 21 -10.97 -19.67 -14.06
N ASN A 22 -11.18 -18.86 -13.02
CA ASN A 22 -10.21 -17.86 -12.56
C ASN A 22 -9.02 -18.54 -11.88
N VAL A 23 -9.23 -19.67 -11.19
CA VAL A 23 -8.14 -20.48 -10.62
C VAL A 23 -7.26 -21.08 -11.72
N GLU A 24 -7.86 -21.56 -12.81
CA GLU A 24 -7.11 -22.08 -13.97
C GLU A 24 -6.27 -21.00 -14.64
N ILE A 25 -6.80 -19.78 -14.79
CA ILE A 25 -6.05 -18.62 -15.29
C ILE A 25 -4.80 -18.37 -14.43
N LEU A 26 -4.96 -18.31 -13.11
CA LEU A 26 -3.84 -18.07 -12.19
C LEU A 26 -2.76 -19.15 -12.26
N LYS A 27 -3.17 -20.42 -12.38
CA LYS A 27 -2.23 -21.54 -12.59
C LYS A 27 -1.51 -21.41 -13.93
N SER A 28 -2.22 -21.04 -14.99
CA SER A 28 -1.62 -20.88 -16.33
C SER A 28 -0.58 -19.75 -16.39
N MET A 29 -0.66 -18.79 -15.47
CA MET A 29 0.26 -17.65 -15.40
C MET A 29 1.54 -17.94 -14.63
N GLU A 30 1.69 -19.08 -13.94
CA GLU A 30 2.80 -19.30 -13.01
C GLU A 30 4.19 -19.12 -13.64
N ASP A 31 4.44 -19.71 -14.82
CA ASP A 31 5.73 -19.53 -15.52
C ASP A 31 5.95 -18.08 -15.96
N TRP A 32 4.88 -17.39 -16.37
CA TRP A 32 4.95 -15.97 -16.69
C TRP A 32 5.29 -15.14 -15.45
N VAL A 33 4.71 -15.43 -14.29
CA VAL A 33 5.02 -14.75 -13.02
C VAL A 33 6.48 -14.98 -12.63
N ARG A 34 7.00 -16.20 -12.77
CA ARG A 34 8.42 -16.50 -12.51
C ARG A 34 9.33 -15.62 -13.36
N CYS A 35 9.02 -15.47 -14.65
CA CYS A 35 9.88 -14.77 -15.61
C CYS A 35 9.70 -13.24 -15.62
N ASN A 36 8.55 -12.71 -15.17
CA ASN A 36 8.21 -11.29 -15.37
C ASN A 36 7.96 -10.52 -14.06
N ILE A 37 7.58 -11.23 -13.00
CA ILE A 37 7.17 -10.63 -11.72
C ILE A 37 8.24 -10.90 -10.65
N LEU A 38 8.64 -12.17 -10.45
CA LEU A 38 9.67 -12.50 -9.46
C LEU A 38 11.02 -11.83 -9.74
N THR A 39 11.29 -11.50 -11.00
CA THR A 39 12.49 -10.74 -11.40
C THR A 39 12.53 -9.31 -10.87
N LEU A 40 11.40 -8.78 -10.38
CA LEU A 40 11.30 -7.45 -9.79
C LEU A 40 11.65 -7.44 -8.28
N LEU A 41 11.70 -8.61 -7.64
CA LEU A 41 12.23 -8.75 -6.29
C LEU A 41 13.76 -8.59 -6.32
N LYS A 42 14.30 -7.88 -5.34
CA LYS A 42 15.74 -7.79 -5.13
C LYS A 42 16.19 -8.96 -4.26
N SER A 43 17.33 -9.55 -4.61
CA SER A 43 17.96 -10.52 -3.70
C SER A 43 18.37 -9.82 -2.41
N VAL A 44 18.36 -10.55 -1.30
CA VAL A 44 18.65 -10.00 0.04
C VAL A 44 20.00 -9.30 0.07
N GLU A 45 20.99 -9.83 -0.65
CA GLU A 45 22.36 -9.31 -0.75
C GLU A 45 22.45 -7.97 -1.50
N LYS A 46 21.48 -7.69 -2.38
CA LYS A 46 21.38 -6.44 -3.15
C LYS A 46 20.38 -5.46 -2.54
N SER A 47 19.66 -5.89 -1.51
CA SER A 47 18.68 -5.09 -0.79
C SER A 47 19.38 -4.25 0.26
N TRP A 48 19.05 -2.96 0.29
CA TRP A 48 19.44 -2.07 1.37
C TRP A 48 18.88 -2.61 2.69
N GLN A 49 19.57 -2.33 3.78
CA GLN A 49 19.13 -2.66 5.14
C GLN A 49 18.95 -1.38 5.94
N PRO A 50 18.04 -1.33 6.93
CA PRO A 50 17.82 -0.13 7.72
C PRO A 50 19.11 0.45 8.32
N GLN A 51 20.06 -0.41 8.71
CA GLN A 51 21.34 0.01 9.28
C GLN A 51 22.20 0.86 8.32
N ASP A 52 21.97 0.78 7.00
CA ASP A 52 22.69 1.58 5.98
C ASP A 52 22.42 3.09 6.13
N PHE A 53 21.30 3.45 6.79
CA PHE A 53 20.84 4.84 6.94
C PHE A 53 20.88 5.35 8.38
N LEU A 54 21.33 4.52 9.31
CA LEU A 54 21.24 4.77 10.75
C LEU A 54 22.62 4.96 11.38
N PRO A 55 22.70 5.72 12.50
CA PRO A 55 23.91 5.76 13.32
C PRO A 55 24.40 4.34 13.63
N ASN A 56 25.69 4.09 13.42
CA ASN A 56 26.27 2.77 13.59
C ASN A 56 26.53 2.50 15.09
N PRO A 57 25.78 1.60 15.75
CA PRO A 57 25.92 1.35 17.19
C PRO A 57 27.26 0.70 17.58
N THR A 58 28.01 0.16 16.63
CA THR A 58 29.33 -0.46 16.85
C THR A 58 30.48 0.50 16.61
N SER A 59 30.21 1.71 16.10
CA SER A 59 31.22 2.73 15.85
C SER A 59 31.58 3.47 17.13
N GLY A 60 32.85 3.84 17.28
CA GLY A 60 33.29 4.75 18.35
C GLY A 60 32.66 6.15 18.27
N GLY A 61 32.09 6.52 17.11
CA GLY A 61 31.39 7.79 16.88
C GLY A 61 29.87 7.70 16.94
N PHE A 62 29.30 6.65 17.55
CA PHE A 62 27.85 6.43 17.58
C PHE A 62 27.10 7.59 18.26
N VAL A 63 27.60 8.08 19.39
CA VAL A 63 26.94 9.12 20.17
C VAL A 63 26.89 10.44 19.39
N GLU A 64 27.97 10.78 18.70
CA GLU A 64 28.08 11.94 17.83
C GLU A 64 27.08 11.84 16.67
N GLN A 65 27.01 10.70 15.99
CA GLN A 65 26.04 10.47 14.90
C GLN A 65 24.58 10.60 15.38
N VAL A 66 24.27 10.10 16.58
CA VAL A 66 22.95 10.26 17.20
C VAL A 66 22.67 11.72 17.53
N ASN A 67 23.65 12.45 18.08
CA ASN A 67 23.50 13.86 18.40
C ASN A 67 23.28 14.70 17.13
N GLU A 68 24.05 14.48 16.07
CA GLU A 68 23.86 15.16 14.78
C GLU A 68 22.46 14.94 14.21
N LEU A 69 21.99 13.69 14.24
CA LEU A 69 20.63 13.34 13.81
C LEU A 69 19.57 14.09 14.62
N ARG A 70 19.73 14.15 15.95
CA ARG A 70 18.79 14.86 16.84
C ARG A 70 18.83 16.37 16.63
N GLU A 71 19.99 16.95 16.37
CA GLU A 71 20.11 18.39 16.08
C GLU A 71 19.36 18.73 14.79
N ARG A 72 19.55 17.97 13.70
CA ARG A 72 18.84 18.22 12.43
C ARG A 72 17.33 18.01 12.56
N ALA A 73 16.90 17.06 13.40
CA ALA A 73 15.49 16.81 13.64
C ALA A 73 14.75 17.99 14.30
N LYS A 74 15.45 18.91 15.00
CA LYS A 74 14.84 20.11 15.60
C LYS A 74 14.33 21.11 14.57
N ASP A 75 14.92 21.12 13.37
CA ASP A 75 14.53 22.02 12.28
C ASP A 75 13.37 21.47 11.44
N ILE A 76 12.92 20.24 11.71
CA ILE A 76 11.77 19.63 11.03
C ILE A 76 10.48 20.07 11.75
N PRO A 77 9.52 20.71 11.05
CA PRO A 77 8.28 21.18 11.67
C PRO A 77 7.36 20.03 12.11
N ASP A 78 6.52 20.28 13.12
CA ASP A 78 5.62 19.27 13.70
C ASP A 78 4.63 18.67 12.68
N ASN A 79 4.17 19.43 11.69
CA ASN A 79 3.26 18.91 10.65
C ASN A 79 3.94 17.82 9.80
N TYR A 80 5.25 17.91 9.57
CA TYR A 80 6.02 16.86 8.93
C TYR A 80 6.16 15.64 9.82
N PHE A 81 6.37 15.83 11.13
CA PHE A 81 6.40 14.70 12.07
C PHE A 81 5.06 13.98 12.16
N VAL A 82 3.93 14.69 12.14
CA VAL A 82 2.59 14.06 12.11
C VAL A 82 2.41 13.22 10.86
N VAL A 83 2.78 13.74 9.68
CA VAL A 83 2.73 12.97 8.44
C VAL A 83 3.64 11.75 8.54
N LEU A 84 4.89 11.98 8.90
CA LEU A 84 5.91 10.96 8.99
C LEU A 84 5.47 9.83 9.92
N VAL A 85 5.03 10.13 11.15
CA VAL A 85 4.53 9.15 12.11
C VAL A 85 3.32 8.39 11.58
N GLY A 86 2.36 9.07 10.93
CA GLY A 86 1.20 8.41 10.35
C GLY A 86 1.58 7.40 9.27
N GLU A 87 2.53 7.74 8.39
CA GLU A 87 3.09 6.80 7.41
C GLU A 87 3.78 5.61 8.11
N MET A 88 4.55 5.83 9.19
CA MET A 88 5.18 4.72 9.94
C MET A 88 4.15 3.75 10.53
N ILE A 89 3.05 4.27 11.07
CA ILE A 89 1.99 3.45 11.66
C ILE A 89 1.36 2.55 10.58
N VAL A 90 1.20 3.06 9.37
CA VAL A 90 0.73 2.29 8.22
C VAL A 90 1.75 1.19 7.88
N GLU A 91 3.03 1.53 7.76
CA GLU A 91 4.09 0.54 7.48
C GLU A 91 4.18 -0.59 8.54
N GLU A 92 4.06 -0.25 9.82
CA GLU A 92 4.10 -1.23 10.92
C GLU A 92 2.90 -2.19 10.93
N ALA A 93 1.79 -1.83 10.26
CA ALA A 93 0.63 -2.71 10.11
C ALA A 93 0.83 -3.80 9.04
N LEU A 94 2.07 -4.01 8.54
CA LEU A 94 2.44 -5.05 7.59
C LEU A 94 1.87 -6.45 7.87
N PRO A 95 1.77 -6.96 9.12
CA PRO A 95 1.12 -8.25 9.36
C PRO A 95 -0.31 -8.33 8.83
N THR A 96 -1.07 -7.23 8.89
CA THR A 96 -2.43 -7.13 8.32
C THR A 96 -2.39 -7.21 6.79
N TYR A 97 -1.42 -6.57 6.14
CA TYR A 97 -1.30 -6.56 4.69
C TYR A 97 -0.86 -7.92 4.15
N HIS A 98 0.09 -8.56 4.82
CA HIS A 98 0.50 -9.92 4.48
C HIS A 98 -0.67 -10.89 4.64
N ALA A 99 -1.44 -10.80 5.73
CA ALA A 99 -2.63 -11.63 5.94
C ALA A 99 -3.70 -11.40 4.87
N LEU A 100 -3.95 -10.17 4.45
CA LEU A 100 -4.86 -9.86 3.35
C LEU A 100 -4.37 -10.46 2.02
N LEU A 101 -3.07 -10.31 1.73
CA LEU A 101 -2.46 -10.84 0.52
C LEU A 101 -2.51 -12.38 0.51
N SER A 102 -2.03 -13.04 1.56
CA SER A 102 -1.96 -14.50 1.66
C SER A 102 -3.33 -15.18 1.85
N SER A 103 -4.36 -14.44 2.27
CA SER A 103 -5.74 -14.93 2.28
C SER A 103 -6.46 -14.73 0.94
N SER A 104 -5.88 -13.95 0.02
CA SER A 104 -6.41 -13.84 -1.34
C SER A 104 -6.26 -15.16 -2.09
N SER A 105 -7.19 -15.47 -2.98
CA SER A 105 -7.10 -16.69 -3.80
C SER A 105 -5.93 -16.69 -4.79
N ILE A 106 -5.30 -15.52 -5.04
CA ILE A 106 -4.16 -15.37 -5.97
C ILE A 106 -2.85 -15.73 -5.28
N PHE A 107 -2.61 -15.12 -4.13
CA PHE A 107 -1.34 -15.23 -3.40
C PHE A 107 -1.42 -16.22 -2.24
N TYR A 108 -2.40 -17.13 -2.30
CA TYR A 108 -2.64 -18.10 -1.25
C TYR A 108 -1.39 -18.95 -0.97
N ASP A 109 -1.03 -19.04 0.30
CA ASP A 109 0.09 -19.81 0.81
C ASP A 109 -0.41 -20.70 1.95
N GLU A 110 -0.69 -21.96 1.63
CA GLU A 110 -1.33 -22.90 2.55
C GLU A 110 -0.41 -23.27 3.71
N THR A 111 0.88 -23.45 3.41
CA THR A 111 1.88 -23.90 4.37
C THR A 111 2.76 -22.79 4.93
N CYS A 112 2.53 -21.53 4.49
CA CYS A 112 3.46 -20.40 4.68
C CYS A 112 4.85 -20.64 4.06
N SER A 113 4.97 -21.65 3.19
CA SER A 113 6.23 -22.09 2.57
C SER A 113 6.01 -22.68 1.18
N ASP A 114 4.84 -22.47 0.56
CA ASP A 114 4.53 -23.04 -0.74
C ASP A 114 5.51 -22.53 -1.81
N ASN A 115 5.80 -23.38 -2.80
CA ASN A 115 6.76 -23.07 -3.87
C ASN A 115 6.11 -22.51 -5.15
N THR A 116 4.86 -22.04 -5.04
CA THR A 116 4.21 -21.32 -6.15
C THR A 116 4.88 -19.95 -6.32
N PRO A 117 4.93 -19.42 -7.54
CA PRO A 117 5.52 -18.10 -7.75
C PRO A 117 4.69 -17.00 -7.10
N TRP A 118 3.39 -17.22 -6.91
CA TRP A 118 2.50 -16.30 -6.21
C TRP A 118 2.82 -16.19 -4.72
N SER A 119 2.94 -17.32 -4.00
CA SER A 119 3.31 -17.29 -2.59
C SER A 119 4.76 -16.84 -2.37
N THR A 120 5.65 -17.18 -3.31
CA THR A 120 7.03 -16.66 -3.31
C THR A 120 7.05 -15.14 -3.45
N TRP A 121 6.24 -14.57 -4.34
CA TRP A 121 6.08 -13.11 -4.45
C TRP A 121 5.55 -12.51 -3.15
N ALA A 122 4.48 -13.07 -2.57
CA ALA A 122 3.88 -12.53 -1.36
C ALA A 122 4.87 -12.47 -0.18
N ARG A 123 5.63 -13.54 0.04
CA ARG A 123 6.68 -13.58 1.07
C ARG A 123 7.83 -12.64 0.76
N GLY A 124 8.27 -12.59 -0.50
CA GLY A 124 9.34 -11.69 -0.95
C GLY A 124 8.99 -10.21 -0.82
N TRP A 125 7.79 -9.83 -1.24
CA TRP A 125 7.21 -8.49 -1.08
C TRP A 125 7.17 -8.12 0.40
N SER A 126 6.59 -8.96 1.28
CA SER A 126 6.54 -8.67 2.72
C SER A 126 7.93 -8.58 3.37
N ALA A 127 8.91 -9.35 2.90
CA ALA A 127 10.29 -9.20 3.37
C ALA A 127 10.90 -7.85 2.96
N GLU A 128 10.56 -7.34 1.77
CA GLU A 128 10.99 -6.02 1.33
C GLU A 128 10.33 -4.90 2.14
N GLU A 129 9.01 -4.94 2.34
CA GLU A 129 8.19 -3.97 3.11
C GLU A 129 8.59 -3.87 4.59
N ASN A 130 8.93 -5.00 5.21
CA ASN A 130 9.35 -5.02 6.62
C ASN A 130 10.58 -4.14 6.88
N ARG A 131 11.37 -3.81 5.85
CA ARG A 131 12.50 -2.89 5.98
C ARG A 131 12.03 -1.43 6.03
N HIS A 132 10.89 -1.09 5.41
CA HIS A 132 10.29 0.25 5.45
C HIS A 132 9.87 0.58 6.87
N ALA A 133 9.04 -0.28 7.48
CA ALA A 133 8.62 -0.15 8.88
C ALA A 133 9.81 0.04 9.85
N LYS A 134 10.81 -0.85 9.77
CA LYS A 134 12.01 -0.80 10.63
C LYS A 134 12.84 0.46 10.48
N LEU A 135 12.93 0.99 9.27
CA LEU A 135 13.68 2.21 8.98
C LEU A 135 12.89 3.44 9.41
N ALA A 136 11.58 3.43 9.19
CA ALA A 136 10.65 4.44 9.66
C ALA A 136 10.85 4.72 11.17
N MET A 137 10.89 3.69 12.03
CA MET A 137 11.04 3.86 13.49
C MET A 137 12.25 4.73 13.97
N LYS A 138 13.20 5.13 13.12
CA LYS A 138 14.42 5.86 13.50
C LYS A 138 14.67 7.10 12.60
N TYR A 139 14.77 8.28 13.22
CA TYR A 139 14.54 9.64 12.67
C TYR A 139 15.68 10.34 11.85
N GLY A 140 15.35 11.34 10.99
CA GLY A 140 16.06 12.66 10.83
C GLY A 140 16.98 13.02 9.60
N ASP A 141 16.56 14.01 8.76
CA ASP A 141 17.23 14.89 7.72
C ASP A 141 18.32 14.31 6.79
N LYS A 142 18.45 14.78 5.52
CA LYS A 142 19.24 14.31 4.33
C LYS A 142 19.25 12.80 4.14
N ASN A 143 19.71 12.09 5.15
CA ASN A 143 19.34 10.71 5.45
C ASN A 143 17.83 10.52 5.29
N LEU A 144 16.97 11.39 5.84
CA LEU A 144 15.51 11.25 5.65
C LEU A 144 15.09 11.30 4.17
N ALA A 145 15.64 12.23 3.38
CA ALA A 145 15.34 12.28 1.95
C ALA A 145 15.83 11.03 1.21
N GLN A 146 17.02 10.51 1.58
CA GLN A 146 17.57 9.27 1.03
C GLN A 146 16.74 8.05 1.44
N ILE A 147 16.28 8.00 2.69
CA ILE A 147 15.38 6.97 3.24
C ILE A 147 14.07 6.96 2.44
N CYS A 148 13.38 8.11 2.37
CA CYS A 148 12.13 8.23 1.63
C CYS A 148 12.31 7.88 0.14
N GLY A 149 13.39 8.35 -0.49
CA GLY A 149 13.70 8.03 -1.88
C GLY A 149 14.00 6.54 -2.11
N THR A 150 14.61 5.88 -1.13
CA THR A 150 14.91 4.45 -1.19
C THR A 150 13.66 3.60 -1.01
N ILE A 151 12.79 3.96 -0.06
CA ILE A 151 11.47 3.32 0.13
C ILE A 151 10.63 3.50 -1.14
N ALA A 152 10.52 4.74 -1.65
CA ALA A 152 9.79 5.02 -2.89
C ALA A 152 10.30 4.24 -4.11
N ALA A 153 11.59 3.90 -4.16
CA ALA A 153 12.15 3.06 -5.21
C ALA A 153 11.73 1.59 -5.09
N ASP A 154 11.51 1.09 -3.88
CA ASP A 154 10.90 -0.22 -3.64
C ASP A 154 9.43 -0.20 -4.05
N GLU A 155 8.66 0.82 -3.60
CA GLU A 155 7.26 1.01 -3.98
C GLU A 155 7.07 1.03 -5.49
N LYS A 156 7.96 1.72 -6.21
CA LYS A 156 7.88 1.77 -7.68
C LYS A 156 8.04 0.40 -8.32
N ARG A 157 8.88 -0.47 -7.76
CA ARG A 157 9.05 -1.85 -8.26
C ARG A 157 7.81 -2.69 -7.97
N HIS A 158 7.21 -2.53 -6.79
CA HIS A 158 5.99 -3.25 -6.42
C HIS A 158 4.80 -2.80 -7.25
N GLU A 159 4.62 -1.49 -7.45
CA GLU A 159 3.62 -0.93 -8.36
C GLU A 159 3.80 -1.52 -9.78
N THR A 160 5.04 -1.52 -10.29
CA THR A 160 5.33 -2.11 -11.61
C THR A 160 4.91 -3.58 -11.68
N ALA A 161 5.12 -4.36 -10.62
CA ALA A 161 4.73 -5.77 -10.56
C ALA A 161 3.21 -5.94 -10.61
N TYR A 162 2.48 -5.25 -9.74
CA TYR A 162 1.01 -5.33 -9.70
C TYR A 162 0.38 -4.78 -10.98
N THR A 163 0.92 -3.71 -11.56
CA THR A 163 0.48 -3.16 -12.85
C THR A 163 0.64 -4.16 -13.98
N LYS A 164 1.76 -4.90 -14.03
CA LYS A 164 1.97 -5.98 -15.01
C LYS A 164 1.00 -7.14 -14.81
N ILE A 165 0.77 -7.56 -13.57
CA ILE A 165 -0.17 -8.64 -13.25
C ILE A 165 -1.57 -8.27 -13.73
N THR A 166 -2.06 -7.08 -13.38
CA THR A 166 -3.37 -6.61 -13.81
C THR A 166 -3.46 -6.41 -15.32
N GLY A 167 -2.40 -5.89 -15.96
CA GLY A 167 -2.32 -5.82 -17.42
C GLY A 167 -2.45 -7.21 -18.07
N LYS A 168 -1.83 -8.23 -17.47
CA LYS A 168 -1.96 -9.61 -17.94
C LYS A 168 -3.37 -10.17 -17.75
N PHE A 169 -4.09 -9.78 -16.70
CA PHE A 169 -5.52 -10.10 -16.56
C PHE A 169 -6.37 -9.45 -17.65
N PHE A 170 -6.09 -8.18 -18.02
CA PHE A 170 -6.77 -7.54 -19.16
C PHE A 170 -6.50 -8.25 -20.49
N GLU A 171 -5.31 -8.83 -20.68
CA GLU A 171 -5.02 -9.63 -21.88
C GLU A 171 -5.78 -10.97 -21.92
N LEU A 172 -5.93 -11.63 -20.77
CA LEU A 172 -6.49 -12.98 -20.67
C LEU A 172 -8.01 -12.99 -20.55
N ASP A 173 -8.58 -12.05 -19.79
CA ASP A 173 -10.02 -11.89 -19.61
C ASP A 173 -10.39 -10.41 -19.40
N PRO A 174 -10.52 -9.63 -20.49
CA PRO A 174 -10.80 -8.20 -20.40
C PRO A 174 -12.16 -7.89 -19.77
N ASN A 175 -13.13 -8.80 -19.86
CA ASN A 175 -14.45 -8.61 -19.26
C ASN A 175 -14.39 -8.75 -17.74
N GLU A 176 -13.78 -9.82 -17.24
CA GLU A 176 -13.65 -10.00 -15.80
C GLU A 176 -12.77 -8.90 -15.18
N ALA A 177 -11.67 -8.55 -15.85
CA ALA A 177 -10.76 -7.51 -15.38
C ALA A 177 -11.42 -6.12 -15.29
N ILE A 178 -12.18 -5.71 -16.32
CA ILE A 178 -12.85 -4.39 -16.31
C ILE A 178 -13.98 -4.34 -15.27
N MET A 179 -14.72 -5.44 -15.10
CA MET A 179 -15.78 -5.53 -14.10
C MET A 179 -15.21 -5.47 -12.68
N ALA A 180 -14.13 -6.19 -12.40
CA ALA A 180 -13.43 -6.14 -11.12
C ALA A 180 -12.86 -4.75 -10.82
N PHE A 181 -12.29 -4.07 -11.83
CA PHE A 181 -11.80 -2.71 -11.66
C PHE A 181 -12.94 -1.74 -11.36
N SER A 182 -14.08 -1.88 -12.05
CA SER A 182 -15.27 -1.07 -11.78
C SER A 182 -15.82 -1.30 -10.37
N ASP A 183 -15.95 -2.56 -9.92
CA ASP A 183 -16.40 -2.89 -8.54
C ASP A 183 -15.48 -2.27 -7.48
N LEU A 184 -14.15 -2.35 -7.67
CA LEU A 184 -13.18 -1.72 -6.79
C LEU A 184 -13.42 -0.19 -6.69
N LEU A 185 -13.58 0.49 -7.83
CA LEU A 185 -13.80 1.94 -7.85
C LEU A 185 -15.15 2.35 -7.27
N GLN A 186 -16.20 1.54 -7.45
CA GLN A 186 -17.52 1.78 -6.85
C GLN A 186 -17.48 1.68 -5.33
N ARG A 187 -16.71 0.73 -4.78
CA ARG A 187 -16.51 0.58 -3.34
C ARG A 187 -15.59 1.63 -2.73
N LYS A 188 -14.85 2.35 -3.59
CA LYS A 188 -13.76 3.26 -3.25
C LYS A 188 -12.56 2.52 -2.66
N VAL A 189 -11.37 3.03 -2.93
CA VAL A 189 -10.14 2.51 -2.33
C VAL A 189 -10.02 3.08 -0.92
N SER A 190 -10.39 2.26 0.07
CA SER A 190 -10.20 2.60 1.49
C SER A 190 -8.71 2.55 1.83
N MET A 191 -8.21 3.59 2.47
CA MET A 191 -6.82 3.62 2.91
C MET A 191 -6.57 2.57 4.00
N PRO A 192 -5.44 1.85 4.00
CA PRO A 192 -5.19 0.82 5.00
C PRO A 192 -5.24 1.34 6.45
N GLY A 193 -4.76 2.57 6.68
CA GLY A 193 -4.80 3.24 7.98
C GLY A 193 -6.16 3.84 8.39
N HIS A 194 -7.25 3.62 7.65
CA HIS A 194 -8.54 4.29 7.91
C HIS A 194 -9.17 3.98 9.28
N LEU A 195 -8.73 2.93 9.96
CA LEU A 195 -9.16 2.54 11.31
C LEU A 195 -8.12 2.88 12.39
N MET A 196 -7.17 3.77 12.09
CA MET A 196 -6.16 4.21 13.05
C MET A 196 -6.84 4.85 14.26
N TYR A 197 -6.33 4.54 15.46
CA TYR A 197 -6.83 5.04 16.73
C TYR A 197 -5.69 5.12 17.74
N ASP A 198 -5.57 6.25 18.44
CA ASP A 198 -4.50 6.49 19.42
C ASP A 198 -4.94 6.35 20.88
N GLY A 199 -6.19 5.92 21.11
CA GLY A 199 -6.78 5.84 22.44
C GLY A 199 -7.59 7.06 22.87
N ASN A 200 -7.55 8.17 22.10
CA ASN A 200 -8.22 9.42 22.45
C ASN A 200 -9.04 10.03 21.30
N ASP A 201 -8.49 10.04 20.08
CA ASP A 201 -9.12 10.68 18.93
C ASP A 201 -9.71 9.64 17.96
N GLU A 202 -11.05 9.52 17.99
CA GLU A 202 -11.81 8.62 17.11
C GLU A 202 -11.71 8.99 15.62
N ASN A 203 -11.25 10.21 15.29
CA ASN A 203 -11.14 10.72 13.92
C ASN A 203 -9.69 10.95 13.49
N ILE A 204 -8.72 10.35 14.20
CA ILE A 204 -7.29 10.63 13.98
C ILE A 204 -6.84 10.40 12.54
N PHE A 205 -7.38 9.38 11.85
CA PHE A 205 -7.08 9.16 10.44
C PHE A 205 -7.53 10.34 9.54
N HIS A 206 -8.71 10.90 9.80
CA HIS A 206 -9.21 12.06 9.05
C HIS A 206 -8.38 13.31 9.36
N HIS A 207 -7.98 13.52 10.62
CA HIS A 207 -7.08 14.62 10.98
C HIS A 207 -5.70 14.47 10.32
N PHE A 208 -5.09 13.30 10.41
CA PHE A 208 -3.84 12.95 9.71
C PHE A 208 -3.95 13.21 8.20
N SER A 209 -5.02 12.71 7.56
CA SER A 209 -5.26 12.92 6.11
C SER A 209 -5.34 14.40 5.72
N ASN A 210 -5.93 15.25 6.58
CA ASN A 210 -5.96 16.69 6.35
C ASN A 210 -4.57 17.32 6.45
N VAL A 211 -3.72 16.86 7.38
CA VAL A 211 -2.33 17.31 7.48
C VAL A 211 -1.55 16.89 6.22
N CYS A 212 -1.65 15.63 5.76
CA CYS A 212 -1.04 15.17 4.50
C CYS A 212 -1.47 16.02 3.30
N SER A 213 -2.77 16.35 3.21
CA SER A 213 -3.29 17.16 2.12
C SER A 213 -2.82 18.62 2.19
N ARG A 214 -2.61 19.19 3.38
CA ARG A 214 -2.13 20.57 3.57
C ARG A 214 -0.63 20.70 3.31
N THR A 215 0.16 19.69 3.68
CA THR A 215 1.61 19.63 3.43
C THR A 215 1.93 19.24 1.99
N GLY A 216 0.95 18.67 1.27
CA GLY A 216 1.10 18.26 -0.12
C GLY A 216 1.80 16.90 -0.29
N VAL A 217 1.87 16.10 0.78
CA VAL A 217 2.46 14.74 0.72
C VAL A 217 1.53 13.77 -0.01
N TYR A 218 0.23 13.85 0.28
CA TYR A 218 -0.79 13.12 -0.46
C TYR A 218 -2.09 13.92 -0.49
N THR A 219 -2.59 14.20 -1.69
CA THR A 219 -3.75 15.05 -1.91
C THR A 219 -4.79 14.36 -2.79
N ALA A 220 -5.98 14.97 -2.89
CA ALA A 220 -6.99 14.53 -3.83
C ALA A 220 -6.48 14.53 -5.28
N ARG A 221 -5.54 15.44 -5.62
CA ARG A 221 -4.92 15.49 -6.95
C ARG A 221 -4.12 14.24 -7.25
N ASP A 222 -3.36 13.77 -6.26
CA ASP A 222 -2.52 12.57 -6.39
C ASP A 222 -3.42 11.34 -6.58
N TYR A 223 -4.52 11.24 -5.83
CA TYR A 223 -5.52 10.20 -6.03
C TYR A 223 -6.05 10.19 -7.48
N VAL A 224 -6.42 11.36 -8.02
CA VAL A 224 -6.90 11.46 -9.42
C VAL A 224 -5.82 11.09 -10.42
N ALA A 225 -4.59 11.56 -10.22
CA ALA A 225 -3.46 11.24 -11.09
C ALA A 225 -3.13 9.74 -11.12
N ILE A 226 -3.23 9.05 -9.97
CA ILE A 226 -3.07 7.59 -9.87
C ILE A 226 -4.17 6.88 -10.68
N MET A 227 -5.42 7.33 -10.58
CA MET A 227 -6.53 6.75 -11.35
C MET A 227 -6.35 6.95 -12.85
N GLU A 228 -5.94 8.14 -13.28
CA GLU A 228 -5.62 8.43 -14.68
C GLU A 228 -4.48 7.57 -15.20
N HIS A 229 -3.45 7.39 -14.38
CA HIS A 229 -2.32 6.54 -14.72
C HIS A 229 -2.76 5.10 -14.99
N PHE A 230 -3.55 4.49 -14.10
CA PHE A 230 -4.00 3.11 -14.26
C PHE A 230 -5.01 2.92 -15.40
N VAL A 231 -5.94 3.86 -15.58
CA VAL A 231 -6.85 3.87 -16.73
C VAL A 231 -6.07 3.96 -18.05
N GLY A 232 -5.02 4.78 -18.08
CA GLY A 232 -4.16 4.95 -19.24
C GLY A 232 -3.27 3.73 -19.53
N ILE A 233 -2.58 3.20 -18.51
CA ILE A 233 -1.59 2.12 -18.69
C ILE A 233 -2.24 0.79 -19.07
N TRP A 234 -3.45 0.51 -18.59
CA TRP A 234 -4.25 -0.64 -19.01
C TRP A 234 -5.11 -0.36 -20.24
N ASN A 235 -4.98 0.83 -20.83
CA ASN A 235 -5.64 1.23 -22.07
C ASN A 235 -7.17 1.02 -22.03
N VAL A 236 -7.77 1.31 -20.87
CA VAL A 236 -9.16 0.97 -20.53
C VAL A 236 -10.13 1.53 -21.56
N GLU A 237 -9.94 2.77 -22.01
CA GLU A 237 -10.80 3.43 -23.00
C GLU A 237 -10.83 2.72 -24.36
N LYS A 238 -9.75 2.01 -24.74
CA LYS A 238 -9.63 1.36 -26.05
C LYS A 238 -9.85 -0.15 -25.99
N LEU A 239 -10.26 -0.68 -24.83
CA LEU A 239 -10.67 -2.08 -24.75
C LEU A 239 -11.84 -2.34 -25.70
N SER A 240 -11.78 -3.45 -26.42
CA SER A 240 -12.79 -3.87 -27.40
C SER A 240 -13.15 -5.34 -27.19
N GLY A 241 -14.25 -5.80 -27.78
CA GLY A 241 -14.75 -7.17 -27.56
C GLY A 241 -15.36 -7.40 -26.17
N LEU A 242 -15.70 -6.34 -25.45
CA LEU A 242 -16.38 -6.41 -24.15
C LEU A 242 -17.86 -6.82 -24.31
N SER A 243 -18.42 -7.45 -23.28
CA SER A 243 -19.85 -7.72 -23.13
C SER A 243 -20.64 -6.43 -22.90
N SER A 244 -21.96 -6.52 -22.76
CA SER A 244 -22.80 -5.39 -22.33
C SER A 244 -22.32 -4.82 -20.99
N GLU A 245 -22.15 -5.67 -20.00
CA GLU A 245 -21.76 -5.33 -18.64
C GLU A 245 -20.31 -4.79 -18.62
N GLY A 246 -19.42 -5.39 -19.41
CA GLY A 246 -18.05 -4.91 -19.56
C GLY A 246 -17.98 -3.50 -20.14
N ARG A 247 -18.84 -3.15 -21.11
CA ARG A 247 -18.95 -1.78 -21.65
C ARG A 247 -19.51 -0.81 -20.62
N GLU A 248 -20.52 -1.20 -19.86
CA GLU A 248 -21.06 -0.34 -18.78
C GLU A 248 -19.99 -0.06 -17.70
N ALA A 249 -19.18 -1.06 -17.34
CA ALA A 249 -18.04 -0.91 -16.44
C ALA A 249 -16.96 0.03 -17.03
N GLN A 250 -16.63 -0.12 -18.31
CA GLN A 250 -15.70 0.74 -19.03
C GLN A 250 -16.18 2.21 -19.02
N ASP A 251 -17.44 2.45 -19.39
CA ASP A 251 -18.05 3.79 -19.40
C ASP A 251 -18.06 4.42 -18.01
N TYR A 252 -18.37 3.63 -16.97
CA TYR A 252 -18.32 4.07 -15.58
C TYR A 252 -16.91 4.53 -15.17
N ILE A 253 -15.88 3.72 -15.45
CA ILE A 253 -14.50 4.03 -15.07
C ILE A 253 -14.02 5.30 -15.79
N CYS A 254 -14.24 5.39 -17.10
CA CYS A 254 -13.85 6.56 -17.90
C CYS A 254 -14.59 7.84 -17.46
N GLY A 255 -15.89 7.73 -17.14
CA GLY A 255 -16.68 8.86 -16.62
C GLY A 255 -16.30 9.28 -15.19
N LEU A 256 -15.91 8.33 -14.34
CA LEU A 256 -15.51 8.60 -12.95
C LEU A 256 -14.27 9.50 -12.88
N VAL A 257 -13.26 9.24 -13.72
CA VAL A 257 -12.02 10.05 -13.77
C VAL A 257 -12.35 11.52 -14.06
N GLN A 258 -13.21 11.78 -15.04
CA GLN A 258 -13.64 13.14 -15.39
C GLN A 258 -14.37 13.82 -14.21
N ARG A 259 -15.22 13.07 -13.51
CA ARG A 259 -15.93 13.57 -12.34
C ARG A 259 -14.98 13.88 -11.18
N LEU A 260 -13.99 13.03 -10.93
CA LEU A 260 -13.05 13.21 -9.81
C LEU A 260 -12.21 14.47 -9.98
N ARG A 261 -11.78 14.82 -11.20
CA ARG A 261 -11.11 16.10 -11.49
C ARG A 261 -11.91 17.30 -11.00
N SER A 262 -13.23 17.30 -11.20
CA SER A 262 -14.09 18.40 -10.74
C SER A 262 -14.23 18.51 -9.22
N LEU A 263 -13.99 17.40 -8.50
CA LEU A 263 -14.09 17.33 -7.03
C LEU A 263 -12.76 17.66 -6.35
N GLU A 264 -11.64 17.51 -7.05
CA GLU A 264 -10.29 17.80 -6.59
C GLU A 264 -10.17 19.23 -6.02
N GLU A 265 -10.57 20.24 -6.79
CA GLU A 265 -10.45 21.65 -6.39
C GLU A 265 -11.20 21.95 -5.08
N ARG A 266 -12.38 21.34 -4.92
CA ARG A 266 -13.21 21.49 -3.71
C ARG A 266 -12.55 20.80 -2.51
N ALA A 267 -12.00 19.61 -2.69
CA ALA A 267 -11.31 18.88 -1.64
C ALA A 267 -10.08 19.66 -1.15
N GLN A 268 -9.29 20.22 -2.08
CA GLN A 268 -8.13 21.02 -1.74
C GLN A 268 -8.51 22.32 -1.01
N ALA A 269 -9.58 22.98 -1.43
CA ALA A 269 -10.10 24.17 -0.74
C ALA A 269 -10.58 23.86 0.69
N ARG A 270 -11.15 22.67 0.92
CA ARG A 270 -11.58 22.22 2.25
C ARG A 270 -10.39 21.93 3.17
N ALA A 271 -9.39 21.21 2.67
CA ALA A 271 -8.18 20.89 3.44
C ALA A 271 -7.44 22.15 3.92
N LYS A 272 -7.36 23.19 3.08
CA LYS A 272 -6.74 24.48 3.45
C LYS A 272 -7.46 25.24 4.56
N LYS A 273 -8.75 24.95 4.79
CA LYS A 273 -9.59 25.61 5.80
C LYS A 273 -9.80 24.75 7.05
N ALA A 274 -9.21 23.55 7.10
CA ALA A 274 -9.31 22.69 8.27
C ALA A 274 -8.65 23.39 9.48
N PRO A 275 -9.28 23.34 10.67
CA PRO A 275 -8.70 23.90 11.88
C PRO A 275 -7.43 23.15 12.27
N ALA A 276 -6.58 23.79 13.06
CA ALA A 276 -5.49 23.09 13.72
C ALA A 276 -6.04 22.05 14.70
N VAL A 277 -5.38 20.90 14.79
CA VAL A 277 -5.78 19.80 15.67
C VAL A 277 -4.58 19.33 16.47
N SER A 278 -4.79 18.97 17.74
CA SER A 278 -3.75 18.40 18.58
C SER A 278 -3.54 16.91 18.28
N PHE A 279 -2.28 16.48 18.27
CA PHE A 279 -1.92 15.08 18.05
C PHE A 279 -1.12 14.53 19.22
N SER A 280 -1.52 13.36 19.74
CA SER A 280 -0.77 12.65 20.79
C SER A 280 0.66 12.30 20.35
N TRP A 281 0.86 12.05 19.06
CA TRP A 281 2.13 11.69 18.42
C TRP A 281 3.22 12.76 18.58
N ILE A 282 2.82 14.02 18.71
CA ILE A 282 3.69 15.17 18.94
C ILE A 282 3.43 15.77 20.33
N SER A 283 3.15 14.92 21.31
CA SER A 283 2.96 15.31 22.71
C SER A 283 1.85 16.34 22.93
N GLY A 284 0.77 16.26 22.15
CA GLY A 284 -0.40 17.14 22.27
C GLY A 284 -0.24 18.52 21.65
N ARG A 285 0.85 18.77 20.90
CA ARG A 285 1.01 20.00 20.10
C ARG A 285 0.03 20.01 18.93
N GLU A 286 -0.30 21.22 18.44
CA GLU A 286 -1.30 21.45 17.38
C GLU A 286 -0.64 21.72 16.03
N VAL A 287 -1.22 21.17 14.94
CA VAL A 287 -0.76 21.38 13.56
C VAL A 287 -1.90 21.61 12.57
#